data_AF-A0A1L4FQR7-F1
#
_entry.id   AF-A0A1L4FQR7-F1
#
_cell.length_a   1.000
_cell.length_b   1.000
_cell.length_c   1.000
_cell.angle_alpha   90.00
_cell.angle_beta   90.00
_cell.angle_gamma   90.00
#
_symmetry.space_group_name_H-M   'P 1'
#
loop_
_entity.id
_entity.type
_entity.pdbx_description
1 polymer ?
#
loop_
_entity_poly.entity_id
_entity_poly.type
_entity_poly.pdbx_seq_one_letter_code
_entity_poly.pdbx_strand_id
1 'polypeptide(L)' 'MKAGRPSAAKAGPTLSDLADKAATVRVNFDLDRAEHTKLKIYAAKTGRSITDILRELVRSLDEKSD' A
#
# COMPACT_ATOMS: atom_id res chain seq x y z
N MET A 1 22.54 -37.06 -9.61
CA MET A 1 21.43 -36.15 -9.95
C MET A 1 21.73 -34.77 -9.37
N LYS A 2 22.12 -33.80 -10.20
CA LYS A 2 22.40 -32.41 -9.77
C LYS A 2 21.05 -31.68 -9.74
N ALA A 3 20.51 -31.42 -8.55
CA ALA A 3 19.32 -30.59 -8.39
C ALA A 3 19.70 -29.12 -8.60
N GLY A 4 19.56 -28.64 -9.84
CA GLY A 4 19.61 -27.21 -10.14
C GLY A 4 18.22 -26.60 -10.01
N ARG A 5 18.03 -25.69 -9.05
CA ARG A 5 16.98 -24.68 -9.11
C ARG A 5 17.65 -23.31 -9.10
N PRO A 6 17.84 -22.65 -10.26
CA PRO A 6 18.16 -21.23 -10.25
C PRO A 6 16.86 -20.49 -9.95
N SER A 7 16.54 -20.31 -8.67
CA SER A 7 15.56 -19.29 -8.32
C SER A 7 16.27 -17.95 -8.53
N ALA A 8 15.93 -17.28 -9.63
CA ALA A 8 16.36 -15.93 -9.93
C ALA A 8 16.29 -15.08 -8.65
N ALA A 9 17.43 -14.53 -8.25
CA ALA A 9 17.51 -13.59 -7.15
C ALA A 9 16.58 -12.42 -7.48
N LYS A 10 15.41 -12.38 -6.84
CA LYS A 10 14.64 -11.15 -6.78
C LYS A 10 15.50 -10.19 -5.97
N ALA A 11 16.04 -9.17 -6.64
CA ALA A 11 16.71 -8.07 -5.98
C ALA A 11 15.79 -7.59 -4.85
N GLY A 12 16.25 -7.74 -3.61
CA GLY A 12 15.56 -7.16 -2.46
C GLY A 12 15.55 -5.63 -2.61
N PRO A 13 14.64 -4.92 -1.92
CA PRO A 13 14.63 -3.47 -1.92
C PRO A 13 16.02 -2.96 -1.55
N THR A 14 16.57 -2.09 -2.38
CA THR A 14 17.91 -1.53 -2.19
C THR A 14 17.84 -0.39 -1.18
N LEU A 15 18.95 -0.10 -0.48
CA LEU A 15 19.00 0.96 0.54
C LEU A 15 18.54 2.33 -0.01
N SER A 16 18.76 2.56 -1.30
CA SER A 16 18.32 3.76 -2.03
C SER A 16 16.78 3.88 -2.10
N ASP A 17 16.05 2.76 -2.21
CA ASP A 17 14.58 2.74 -2.22
C ASP A 17 13.96 3.16 -0.87
N LEU A 18 14.78 3.18 0.20
CA LEU A 18 14.38 3.55 1.55
C LEU A 18 14.75 4.99 1.92
N ALA A 19 15.73 5.59 1.22
CA ALA A 19 16.28 6.91 1.55
C ALA A 19 15.32 8.06 1.21
N ASP A 20 14.47 7.92 0.20
CA ASP A 20 13.54 8.96 -0.25
C ASP A 20 12.16 8.93 0.44
N LYS A 21 11.94 8.04 1.40
CA LYS A 21 10.67 7.98 2.13
C LYS A 21 10.69 8.96 3.30
N ALA A 22 10.03 10.10 3.10
CA ALA A 22 9.65 10.99 4.20
C ALA A 22 9.05 10.19 5.36
N ALA A 23 9.38 10.59 6.59
CA ALA A 23 8.92 9.90 7.79
C ALA A 23 7.40 9.79 7.80
N THR A 24 6.87 8.56 7.68
CA THR A 24 5.44 8.30 7.73
C THR A 24 5.03 7.90 9.13
N VAL A 25 3.96 8.50 9.67
CA VAL A 25 3.32 8.04 10.90
C VAL A 25 2.31 6.94 10.56
N ARG A 26 2.35 5.83 11.29
CA ARG A 26 1.36 4.76 11.17
C ARG A 26 0.13 5.11 12.00
N VAL A 27 -1.05 4.98 11.40
CA VAL A 27 -2.33 5.12 12.09
C VAL A 27 -2.92 3.75 12.39
N ASN A 28 -3.63 3.61 13.52
CA ASN A 28 -4.40 2.41 13.80
C ASN A 28 -5.76 2.53 13.11
N PHE A 29 -6.19 1.48 12.40
CA PHE A 29 -7.40 1.50 11.59
C PHE A 29 -8.10 0.15 11.67
N ASP A 30 -9.26 0.16 12.33
CA ASP A 30 -10.08 -1.02 12.52
C ASP A 30 -11.27 -0.95 11.57
N LEU A 31 -11.51 -2.05 10.86
CA LEU A 31 -12.66 -2.24 9.98
C LEU A 31 -13.27 -3.60 10.26
N ASP A 32 -14.58 -3.70 10.15
CA ASP A 32 -15.21 -5.01 10.11
C ASP A 32 -14.90 -5.75 8.79
N ARG A 33 -15.29 -7.03 8.72
CA ARG A 33 -15.02 -7.85 7.53
C ARG A 33 -15.78 -7.35 6.30
N ALA A 34 -16.98 -6.81 6.46
CA ALA A 34 -17.78 -6.31 5.35
C ALA A 34 -17.17 -5.03 4.76
N GLU A 35 -16.74 -4.11 5.62
CA GLU A 35 -16.06 -2.86 5.25
C GLU A 35 -14.73 -3.11 4.56
N HIS A 36 -13.89 -3.99 5.13
CA HIS A 36 -12.62 -4.36 4.50
C HIS A 36 -12.83 -5.04 3.13
N THR A 37 -13.88 -5.84 2.97
CA THR A 37 -14.23 -6.47 1.69
C THR A 37 -14.64 -5.43 0.66
N LYS A 38 -15.50 -4.47 1.03
CA LYS A 38 -15.88 -3.35 0.16
C LYS A 38 -14.66 -2.56 -0.29
N LEU A 39 -13.77 -2.24 0.65
CA LEU A 39 -12.54 -1.49 0.37
C LEU A 39 -11.61 -2.25 -0.59
N LYS A 40 -11.44 -3.56 -0.40
CA LYS A 40 -10.66 -4.41 -1.33
C LYS A 40 -11.27 -4.49 -2.72
N ILE A 41 -12.59 -4.65 -2.83
CA ILE A 41 -13.28 -4.70 -4.13
C ILE A 41 -13.11 -3.36 -4.84
N TYR A 42 -13.25 -2.24 -4.14
CA TYR A 42 -13.06 -0.91 -4.70
C TYR A 42 -11.61 -0.67 -5.19
N ALA A 43 -10.63 -1.07 -4.38
CA ALA A 43 -9.22 -1.05 -4.76
C ALA A 43 -8.95 -1.86 -6.03
N ALA A 44 -9.47 -3.09 -6.09
CA ALA A 44 -9.33 -3.97 -7.26
C ALA A 44 -10.00 -3.37 -8.52
N LYS A 45 -11.20 -2.81 -8.39
CA LYS A 45 -11.93 -2.18 -9.50
C LYS A 45 -11.22 -0.96 -10.08
N THR A 46 -10.57 -0.17 -9.23
CA THR A 46 -9.87 1.05 -9.66
C THR A 46 -8.41 0.83 -10.03
N GLY A 47 -7.87 -0.39 -9.81
CA GLY A 47 -6.46 -0.69 -10.04
C GLY A 47 -5.51 0.02 -9.07
N ARG A 48 -6.01 0.45 -7.91
CA ARG A 48 -5.26 1.24 -6.91
C ARG A 48 -5.05 0.43 -5.64
N SER A 49 -4.03 0.79 -4.85
CA SER A 49 -3.84 0.21 -3.53
C SER A 49 -4.77 0.86 -2.51
N ILE A 50 -5.15 0.12 -1.47
CA ILE A 50 -5.94 0.66 -0.35
C ILE A 50 -5.21 1.86 0.29
N THR A 51 -3.89 1.78 0.41
CA THR A 51 -3.06 2.87 0.94
C THR A 51 -3.19 4.14 0.11
N ASP A 52 -3.19 4.04 -1.22
CA ASP A 52 -3.30 5.21 -2.10
C ASP A 52 -4.69 5.83 -1.99
N ILE A 53 -5.73 5.01 -1.95
CA ILE A 53 -7.12 5.45 -1.75
C ILE A 53 -7.27 6.20 -0.42
N LEU A 54 -6.73 5.65 0.67
CA LEU A 54 -6.79 6.30 1.98
C LEU A 54 -5.96 7.59 2.01
N ARG A 55 -4.79 7.63 1.35
CA ARG A 55 -3.97 8.84 1.23
C ARG A 55 -4.68 9.93 0.45
N GLU A 56 -5.34 9.58 -0.66
CA GLU A 56 -6.13 10.51 -1.46
C GLU A 56 -7.31 11.06 -0.67
N LEU A 57 -8.04 10.20 0.05
CA LEU A 57 -9.12 10.63 0.93
C LEU A 57 -8.63 11.64 1.97
N VAL A 58 -7.52 11.36 2.66
CA VAL A 58 -6.94 12.28 3.65
C VAL A 58 -6.52 13.60 3.01
N ARG A 59 -5.95 13.60 1.79
CA ARG A 59 -5.60 14.83 1.07
C ARG A 59 -6.83 15.67 0.72
N SER A 60 -7.94 15.03 0.34
CA SER A 60 -9.19 15.74 0.03
C SER A 60 -9.89 16.36 1.25
N LEU A 61 -9.48 16.02 2.48
CA LEU A 61 -10.03 16.64 3.69
C LEU A 61 -9.55 18.09 3.87
N ASP A 62 -8.38 18.42 3.32
CA ASP A 62 -7.75 19.76 3.43
C ASP A 62 -8.55 20.84 2.68
N GLU A 63 -9.29 20.47 1.62
CA GLU A 63 -10.05 21.40 0.77
C GLU A 63 -11.44 21.79 1.34
N LYS A 64 -11.88 21.19 2.46
CA LYS A 64 -13.21 21.44 3.05
C LYS A 64 -13.17 22.14 4.40
N SER A 65 -12.01 22.69 4.76
CA SER A 65 -11.82 23.44 6.01
C SER A 65 -11.72 24.94 5.72
N ASP A 66 -12.79 25.51 5.16
CA ASP A 66 -13.09 26.95 5.09
C ASP A 66 -14.56 27.19 5.44
#